data_AF-A0A6B3CZA4-F1
#
_entry.id   AF-A0A6B3CZA4-F1
#
_cell.length_a   1.000
_cell.length_b   1.000
_cell.length_c   1.000
_cell.angle_alpha   90.00
_cell.angle_beta   90.00
_cell.angle_gamma   90.00
#
_symmetry.space_group_name_H-M   'P 1'
#
loop_
_entity.id
_entity.type
_entity.pdbx_description
1 polymer ?
#
loop_
_entity_poly.entity_id
_entity_poly.type
_entity_poly.pdbx_seq_one_letter_code
_entity_poly.pdbx_strand_id
1 'polypeptide(L)'
;SNFTDVDALAAEPGVVVRFVDRPEELADADLVIVPGTRGTVRALEWLRERGLADAIARRAAERRPLLGICGGFQLLGEHIEDEVE
;
A
#
# COMPACT_ATOMS: atom_id res chain seq x y z
N SER A 1 1.64 -5.82 -12.91
CA SER A 1 2.85 -5.13 -13.38
C SER A 1 2.84 -3.74 -12.77
N ASN A 2 2.78 -3.65 -11.44
CA ASN A 2 2.34 -2.44 -10.74
C ASN A 2 3.51 -1.79 -9.96
N PHE A 3 4.71 -2.32 -10.15
CA PHE A 3 5.95 -1.80 -9.56
C PHE A 3 6.39 -0.51 -10.25
N THR A 4 5.99 -0.30 -11.50
CA THR A 4 6.35 0.88 -12.29
C THR A 4 5.59 2.15 -11.87
N ASP A 5 4.53 2.01 -11.06
CA ASP A 5 3.72 3.14 -10.56
C ASP A 5 4.57 4.12 -9.73
N VAL A 6 5.70 3.65 -9.19
CA VAL A 6 6.63 4.45 -8.38
C VAL A 6 7.94 4.78 -9.09
N ASP A 7 8.11 4.40 -10.37
CA ASP A 7 9.37 4.62 -11.10
C ASP A 7 9.71 6.11 -11.21
N ALA A 8 8.71 6.96 -11.42
CA ALA A 8 8.89 8.40 -11.46
C ALA A 8 9.41 8.95 -10.12
N LEU A 9 8.94 8.40 -9.00
CA LEU A 9 9.43 8.76 -7.66
C LEU A 9 10.85 8.22 -7.43
N ALA A 10 11.15 7.01 -7.91
CA ALA A 10 12.47 6.42 -7.78
C ALA A 10 13.54 7.16 -8.62
N ALA A 11 13.12 7.84 -9.69
CA ALA A 11 14.00 8.64 -10.55
C ALA A 11 14.24 10.07 -10.01
N GLU A 12 13.46 10.54 -9.04
CA GLU A 12 13.55 11.90 -8.52
C GLU A 12 14.77 12.05 -7.56
N PRO A 13 15.70 12.99 -7.82
CA PRO A 13 16.82 13.23 -6.93
C PRO A 13 16.40 13.56 -5.49
N GLY A 14 16.95 12.83 -4.52
CA GLY A 14 16.66 13.02 -3.10
C GLY A 14 15.45 12.26 -2.57
N VAL A 15 14.74 11.50 -3.43
CA VAL A 15 13.67 10.59 -3.01
C VAL A 15 14.24 9.18 -2.86
N VAL A 16 13.92 8.51 -1.74
CA VAL A 16 14.29 7.11 -1.50
C VAL A 16 13.05 6.25 -1.54
N VAL A 17 12.95 5.40 -2.56
CA VAL A 17 11.86 4.43 -2.70
C VAL A 17 12.34 3.07 -2.18
N ARG A 18 11.55 2.46 -1.29
CA ARG A 18 11.80 1.13 -0.73
C ARG A 18 10.57 0.25 -0.92
N PHE A 19 10.78 -0.94 -1.48
CA PHE A 19 9.77 -2.00 -1.42
C PHE A 19 9.98 -2.78 -0.14
N VAL A 20 8.92 -2.92 0.64
CA VAL A 20 8.96 -3.50 1.98
C VAL A 20 7.80 -4.48 2.13
N ASP A 21 8.00 -5.51 2.94
CA ASP A 21 6.99 -6.53 3.21
C ASP A 21 6.77 -6.80 4.71
N ARG A 22 7.39 -5.98 5.57
CA ARG A 22 7.21 -6.05 7.03
C ARG A 22 6.62 -4.77 7.63
N PRO A 23 5.70 -4.86 8.60
CA PRO A 23 5.03 -3.71 9.23
C PRO A 23 5.97 -2.63 9.79
N GLU A 24 7.08 -3.02 10.39
CA GLU A 24 8.04 -2.11 11.01
C GLU A 24 8.73 -1.18 10.01
N GLU A 25 8.81 -1.56 8.73
CA GLU A 25 9.51 -0.81 7.69
C GLU A 25 8.69 0.38 7.15
N LEU A 26 7.41 0.48 7.54
CA LEU A 26 6.50 1.57 7.20
C LEU A 26 6.63 2.76 8.17
N ALA A 27 7.27 2.54 9.32
CA ALA A 27 7.23 3.46 10.46
C ALA A 27 7.97 4.78 10.18
N ASP A 28 9.07 4.75 9.44
CA ASP A 28 9.94 5.89 9.15
C ASP A 28 9.62 6.56 7.79
N ALA A 29 8.73 5.98 6.99
CA ALA A 29 8.40 6.52 5.68
C ALA A 29 7.61 7.83 5.77
N ASP A 30 7.99 8.82 4.96
CA ASP A 30 7.24 10.08 4.78
C ASP A 30 5.91 9.84 4.05
N LEU A 31 5.91 8.90 3.10
CA LEU A 31 4.75 8.44 2.34
C LEU A 31 4.76 6.92 2.25
N VAL A 32 3.61 6.29 2.51
CA VAL A 32 3.39 4.88 2.18
C VAL A 32 2.49 4.79 0.95
N ILE A 33 2.92 4.04 -0.05
CA ILE A 33 2.17 3.81 -1.30
C ILE A 33 1.68 2.36 -1.28
N VAL A 34 0.37 2.17 -1.43
CA VAL A 34 -0.24 0.87 -1.70
C VAL A 34 -0.43 0.78 -3.22
N PRO A 35 0.43 0.04 -3.94
CA PRO A 35 0.38 -0.02 -5.40
C PRO A 35 -0.87 -0.75 -5.88
N GLY A 36 -1.16 -0.64 -7.17
CA GLY A 36 -2.24 -1.43 -7.79
C GLY A 36 -2.07 -2.92 -7.54
N THR A 37 -3.17 -3.66 -7.60
CA THR A 37 -3.20 -5.13 -7.64
C THR A 37 -4.21 -5.57 -8.71
N ARG A 38 -4.00 -6.77 -9.27
CA ARG A 38 -4.97 -7.41 -10.18
C ARG A 38 -5.99 -8.30 -9.45
N GLY A 39 -5.78 -8.50 -8.15
CA GLY A 39 -6.64 -9.28 -7.27
C GLY A 39 -6.68 -8.58 -5.92
N THR A 40 -7.75 -7.84 -5.67
CA THR A 40 -7.83 -6.93 -4.52
C THR A 40 -8.09 -7.71 -3.24
N VAL A 41 -8.99 -8.71 -3.27
CA VAL A 41 -9.30 -9.54 -2.11
C VAL A 41 -8.08 -10.36 -1.69
N ARG A 42 -7.43 -11.02 -2.65
CA ARG A 42 -6.20 -11.80 -2.37
C ARG A 42 -5.05 -10.93 -1.84
N ALA A 43 -4.92 -9.70 -2.34
CA ALA A 43 -3.93 -8.76 -1.81
C ALA A 43 -4.27 -8.31 -0.38
N LEU A 44 -5.55 -8.10 -0.06
CA LEU A 44 -5.98 -7.79 1.30
C LEU A 44 -5.64 -8.92 2.27
N GLU A 45 -5.89 -10.17 1.88
CA GLU A 45 -5.53 -11.35 2.67
C GLU A 45 -4.03 -11.40 2.94
N TRP A 46 -3.21 -11.23 1.91
CA TRP A 46 -1.75 -11.19 2.07
C TRP A 46 -1.28 -10.07 3.02
N LEU A 47 -1.88 -8.88 2.93
CA LEU A 47 -1.56 -7.77 3.83
C LEU A 47 -1.95 -8.09 5.28
N ARG A 48 -3.07 -8.77 5.50
CA ARG A 48 -3.52 -9.21 6.84
C ARG A 48 -2.59 -10.27 7.41
N GLU A 49 -2.24 -11.28 6.63
CA GLU A 49 -1.31 -12.35 7.03
C GLU A 49 0.07 -11.81 7.45
N ARG A 50 0.51 -10.72 6.81
CA ARG A 50 1.78 -10.04 7.11
C ARG A 50 1.67 -8.98 8.22
N GLY A 51 0.48 -8.69 8.73
CA GLY A 51 0.24 -7.58 9.66
C GLY A 51 0.41 -6.18 9.04
N LEU A 52 0.58 -6.10 7.72
CA LEU A 52 0.72 -4.83 6.98
C LEU A 52 -0.61 -4.06 6.96
N ALA A 53 -1.75 -4.76 6.92
CA ALA A 53 -3.06 -4.13 6.97
C ALA A 53 -3.24 -3.27 8.24
N ASP A 54 -2.85 -3.80 9.39
CA ASP A 54 -2.92 -3.08 10.67
C ASP A 54 -1.96 -1.89 10.71
N ALA A 55 -0.76 -2.04 10.15
CA ALA A 55 0.21 -0.94 10.07
C ALA A 55 -0.30 0.21 9.17
N ILE A 56 -0.93 -0.13 8.03
CA ILE A 56 -1.57 0.84 7.14
C ILE A 56 -2.74 1.53 7.84
N ALA A 57 -3.61 0.77 8.50
CA ALA A 57 -4.75 1.32 9.23
C ALA A 57 -4.32 2.25 10.38
N ARG A 58 -3.28 1.87 11.14
CA ARG A 58 -2.69 2.72 12.19
C ARG A 58 -2.15 4.02 11.60
N ARG A 59 -1.41 3.95 10.49
CA ARG A 59 -0.88 5.13 9.81
C ARG A 59 -1.99 6.08 9.34
N ALA A 60 -3.10 5.54 8.82
CA ALA A 60 -4.27 6.31 8.44
C ALA A 60 -4.92 7.00 9.64
N ALA A 61 -5.07 6.28 10.78
CA ALA A 61 -5.59 6.83 12.03
C ALA A 61 -4.71 7.98 12.58
N GLU A 62 -3.40 7.88 12.41
CA GLU A 62 -2.42 8.92 12.74
C GLU A 62 -2.43 10.10 11.74
N ARG A 63 -3.28 10.07 10.70
CA ARG A 63 -3.34 11.06 9.60
C ARG A 63 -2.00 11.25 8.88
N ARG A 64 -1.18 10.21 8.84
CA ARG A 64 0.11 10.24 8.13
C ARG A 64 -0.10 9.92 6.65
N PRO A 65 0.74 10.48 5.74
CA PRO A 65 0.50 10.37 4.31
C PRO A 65 0.42 8.93 3.81
N LEU A 66 -0.64 8.63 3.07
CA LEU A 66 -0.94 7.36 2.40
C LEU A 66 -1.44 7.64 0.98
N LEU A 67 -0.97 6.85 0.02
CA LEU A 67 -1.43 6.90 -1.36
C LEU A 67 -1.79 5.49 -1.82
N GLY A 68 -3.05 5.27 -2.19
CA GLY A 68 -3.47 4.04 -2.85
C GLY A 68 -3.61 4.26 -4.35
N ILE A 69 -3.17 3.30 -5.16
CA ILE A 69 -3.27 3.36 -6.62
C ILE A 69 -4.16 2.22 -7.11
N CYS A 70 -5.23 2.52 -7.85
CA CYS A 70 -6.15 1.50 -8.41
C CYS A 70 -6.64 0.49 -7.34
N GLY A 71 -6.36 -0.80 -7.47
CA GLY A 71 -6.70 -1.80 -6.44
C GLY A 71 -6.08 -1.50 -5.06
N GLY A 72 -4.93 -0.83 -5.02
CA GLY A 72 -4.34 -0.32 -3.78
C GLY A 72 -5.15 0.79 -3.12
N PHE A 73 -5.88 1.59 -3.91
CA PHE A 73 -6.85 2.56 -3.37
C PHE A 73 -8.08 1.86 -2.78
N GLN A 74 -8.57 0.81 -3.43
CA GLN A 74 -9.68 0.01 -2.91
C GLN A 74 -9.34 -0.62 -1.54
N LEU A 75 -8.10 -1.07 -1.35
CA LEU A 75 -7.59 -1.60 -0.08
C LEU A 75 -7.60 -0.58 1.08
N LEU A 76 -7.67 0.72 0.78
CA LEU A 76 -7.78 1.78 1.79
C LEU A 76 -9.24 2.13 2.13
N GLY A 77 -10.20 1.50 1.45
CA GLY A 77 -11.63 1.68 1.70
C GLY A 77 -12.12 0.92 2.94
N GLU A 78 -13.41 1.10 3.25
CA GLU A 78 -14.06 0.43 4.39
C GLU A 78 -14.58 -0.97 4.04
N HIS A 79 -14.93 -1.18 2.77
CA HIS A 79 -15.50 -2.42 2.27
C HIS A 79 -15.01 -2.68 0.83
N ILE A 80 -14.78 -3.96 0.51
CA ILE A 80 -14.51 -4.45 -0.84
C ILE A 80 -15.61 -5.46 -1.15
N GLU A 81 -16.41 -5.15 -2.15
CA GLU A 81 -17.39 -6.07 -2.73
C GLU A 81 -16.79 -6.64 -4.01
N ASP A 82 -16.68 -7.96 -4.07
CA ASP A 82 -16.12 -8.69 -5.21
C ASP A 82 -17.09 -9.80 -5.63
N GLU A 83 -17.53 -9.74 -6.88
CA GLU A 83 -18.42 -10.74 -7.50
C GLU A 83 -17.68 -11.60 -8.54
N VAL A 84 -16.38 -11.35 -8.75
CA VAL A 84 -15.62 -11.88 -9.88
C VAL A 84 -14.42 -12.71 -9.44
N GLU A 85 -13.64 -12.21 -8.48
CA GLU A 85 -12.55 -12.99 -7.85
C GLU A 85 -13.09 -14.12 -6.94
#